data_AF-A0A536RMB5-F1
#
_entry.id   AF-A0A536RMB5-F1
#
_cell.length_a   1.000
_cell.length_b   1.000
_cell.length_c   1.000
_cell.angle_alpha   90.00
_cell.angle_beta   90.00
_cell.angle_gamma   90.00
#
_symmetry.space_group_name_H-M   'P 1'
#
loop_
_entity.id
_entity.type
_entity.pdbx_description
1 polymer ?
#
loop_
_entity_poly.entity_id
_entity_poly.type
_entity_poly.pdbx_seq_one_letter_code
_entity_poly.pdbx_strand_id
1 'polypeptide(L)'
;MTLIATLKFLHALTGFWFTAGLVGRGVAQLRAERTTEISSLRLLVDLIGRFDRLMVIPGSSAVFLLGLLTAWVEGLPILGFLQGAKTNWLLASLVLFIGILVAVPTVFIPRGRVFGVAFEEAIATGRVTDLVSSALRDPVVRIAHIYEVVAVVVIIWLMVAKPF
;
A
#
# COMPACT_ATOMS: atom_id res chain seq x y z
N MET A 1 -28.82 -6.53 9.26
CA MET A 1 -27.46 -6.61 9.83
C MET A 1 -27.33 -5.54 10.90
N THR A 2 -26.64 -5.81 12.00
CA THR A 2 -26.31 -4.77 13.00
C THR A 2 -25.27 -3.80 12.44
N LEU A 3 -25.22 -2.56 12.93
CA LEU A 3 -24.24 -1.56 12.51
C LEU A 3 -22.81 -2.09 12.59
N ILE A 4 -22.46 -2.76 13.70
CA ILE A 4 -21.14 -3.36 13.93
C ILE A 4 -20.82 -4.43 12.87
N ALA A 5 -21.78 -5.31 12.55
CA ALA A 5 -21.57 -6.34 11.54
C ALA A 5 -21.34 -5.72 10.15
N THR A 6 -22.09 -4.67 9.82
CA THR A 6 -21.90 -3.92 8.57
C THR A 6 -20.52 -3.26 8.50
N LEU A 7 -20.07 -2.62 9.58
CA LEU A 7 -18.75 -1.99 9.62
C LEU A 7 -17.61 -3.01 9.47
N LYS A 8 -17.68 -4.13 10.19
CA LYS A 8 -16.71 -5.23 10.06
C LYS A 8 -16.67 -5.79 8.65
N PHE A 9 -17.84 -6.02 8.05
CA PHE A 9 -17.95 -6.51 6.69
C PHE A 9 -17.33 -5.54 5.68
N LEU A 10 -17.67 -4.25 5.77
CA LEU A 10 -17.10 -3.22 4.89
C LEU A 10 -15.58 -3.08 5.09
N HIS A 11 -15.10 -3.12 6.34
CA HIS A 11 -13.67 -3.08 6.64
C HIS A 11 -12.91 -4.28 6.05
N ALA A 12 -13.46 -5.48 6.17
CA ALA A 12 -12.87 -6.67 5.56
C ALA A 12 -12.88 -6.58 4.02
N LEU A 13 -14.00 -6.15 3.42
CA LEU A 13 -14.14 -5.98 1.98
C LEU A 13 -13.14 -4.98 1.41
N THR A 14 -12.95 -3.84 2.09
CA THR A 14 -11.95 -2.84 1.68
C THR A 14 -10.53 -3.37 1.90
N GLY A 15 -10.30 -4.22 2.91
CA GLY A 15 -9.04 -4.93 3.12
C GLY A 15 -8.67 -5.83 1.94
N PHE A 16 -9.63 -6.61 1.43
CA PHE A 16 -9.44 -7.41 0.22
C PHE A 16 -9.19 -6.55 -1.01
N TRP A 17 -9.97 -5.49 -1.19
CA TRP A 17 -9.82 -4.57 -2.31
C TRP A 17 -8.43 -3.90 -2.33
N PHE A 18 -7.99 -3.38 -1.19
CA PHE A 18 -6.67 -2.80 -1.02
C PHE A 18 -5.55 -3.81 -1.31
N THR A 19 -5.64 -5.01 -0.74
CA THR A 19 -4.64 -6.07 -0.92
C THR A 19 -4.56 -6.53 -2.37
N ALA A 20 -5.70 -6.68 -3.05
CA ALA A 20 -5.74 -7.01 -4.47
C ALA A 20 -5.06 -5.91 -5.31
N GLY A 21 -5.25 -4.64 -4.96
CA GLY A 21 -4.54 -3.51 -5.57
C GLY A 21 -3.03 -3.59 -5.41
N LEU A 22 -2.54 -3.88 -4.19
CA LEU A 22 -1.11 -4.03 -3.92
C LEU A 22 -0.48 -5.18 -4.73
N VAL A 23 -1.15 -6.32 -4.79
CA VAL A 23 -0.68 -7.48 -5.58
C VAL A 23 -0.66 -7.14 -7.07
N GLY A 24 -1.75 -6.55 -7.58
CA GLY A 24 -1.84 -6.14 -8.99
C GLY A 24 -0.74 -5.16 -9.38
N ARG A 25 -0.53 -4.12 -8.56
CA ARG A 25 0.55 -3.15 -8.72
C ARG A 25 1.93 -3.81 -8.70
N GLY A 26 2.18 -4.68 -7.72
CA GLY A 26 3.47 -5.38 -7.57
C GLY A 26 3.80 -6.28 -8.77
N VAL A 27 2.81 -7.01 -9.30
CA VAL A 27 2.99 -7.83 -10.51
C VAL A 27 3.28 -6.95 -11.73
N ALA A 28 2.56 -5.84 -11.91
CA ALA A 28 2.80 -4.92 -13.01
C ALA A 28 4.20 -4.29 -12.93
N GLN A 29 4.65 -3.93 -11.72
CA GLN A 29 5.99 -3.39 -11.46
C GLN A 29 7.10 -4.40 -11.76
N LEU A 30 6.97 -5.65 -11.30
CA LEU A 30 7.93 -6.72 -11.61
C LEU A 30 8.04 -6.99 -13.12
N ARG A 31 6.94 -6.84 -13.86
CA ARG A 31 6.99 -6.93 -15.33
C ARG A 31 7.64 -5.70 -15.95
N ALA A 32 7.35 -4.50 -15.44
CA ALA A 32 7.93 -3.25 -15.93
C ALA A 32 9.47 -3.27 -15.83
N GLU A 33 10.01 -3.75 -14.71
CA GLU A 33 11.45 -3.89 -14.47
C GLU A 33 12.18 -4.81 -15.46
N ARG A 34 11.46 -5.71 -16.13
CA ARG A 34 12.00 -6.73 -17.04
C ARG A 34 11.78 -6.39 -18.51
N THR A 35 10.97 -5.39 -18.81
CA THR A 35 10.64 -4.99 -20.17
C THR A 35 11.73 -4.10 -20.77
N THR A 36 12.09 -4.36 -22.02
CA THR A 36 13.00 -3.53 -22.82
C THR A 36 12.27 -2.69 -23.88
N GLU A 37 11.00 -3.01 -24.14
CA GLU A 37 10.13 -2.33 -25.10
C GLU A 37 9.39 -1.14 -24.46
N ILE A 38 9.58 0.06 -25.01
CA ILE A 38 8.97 1.29 -24.46
C ILE A 38 7.44 1.25 -24.46
N SER A 39 6.84 0.63 -25.47
CA SER A 39 5.39 0.47 -25.60
C SER A 39 4.81 -0.36 -24.46
N SER A 40 5.46 -1.48 -24.13
CA SER A 40 5.10 -2.34 -23.01
C SER A 40 5.32 -1.64 -21.68
N LEU A 41 6.43 -0.91 -21.53
CA LEU A 41 6.73 -0.17 -20.31
C LEU A 41 5.64 0.87 -20.03
N ARG A 42 5.20 1.61 -21.06
CA ARG A 42 4.13 2.59 -20.93
C ARG A 42 2.82 1.99 -20.47
N LEU A 43 2.42 0.85 -21.04
CA LEU A 43 1.20 0.15 -20.62
C LEU A 43 1.27 -0.32 -19.16
N LEU A 44 2.43 -0.83 -18.74
CA LEU A 44 2.62 -1.31 -17.38
C LEU A 44 2.63 -0.15 -16.38
N VAL A 45 3.27 0.98 -16.70
CA VAL A 45 3.26 2.18 -15.85
C VAL A 45 1.85 2.76 -15.71
N ASP A 46 1.08 2.82 -16.80
CA ASP A 46 -0.33 3.25 -16.71
C ASP A 46 -1.15 2.28 -15.83
N LEU A 47 -0.93 0.97 -15.98
CA LEU A 47 -1.60 -0.05 -15.18
C LEU A 47 -1.26 0.05 -13.68
N ILE A 48 0.01 0.28 -13.34
CA ILE A 48 0.47 0.57 -11.96
C ILE A 48 -0.30 1.78 -11.42
N GLY A 49 -0.34 2.88 -12.17
CA GLY A 49 -1.06 4.09 -11.78
C GLY A 49 -2.57 3.89 -11.63
N ARG A 50 -3.19 2.98 -12.39
CA ARG A 50 -4.60 2.61 -12.20
C ARG A 50 -4.82 1.82 -10.92
N PHE A 51 -3.97 0.83 -10.62
CA PHE A 51 -4.04 0.11 -9.35
C PHE A 51 -3.89 1.06 -8.16
N ASP A 52 -2.95 1.99 -8.23
CA ASP A 52 -2.74 2.96 -7.16
C ASP A 52 -3.98 3.84 -6.94
N ARG A 53 -4.47 4.46 -8.02
CA ARG A 53 -5.54 5.46 -7.96
C ARG A 53 -6.92 4.85 -7.68
N LEU A 54 -7.18 3.63 -8.16
CA LEU A 54 -8.47 2.98 -8.04
C LEU A 54 -8.56 2.03 -6.85
N MET A 55 -7.45 1.45 -6.36
CA MET A 55 -7.50 0.39 -5.34
C MET A 55 -6.61 0.69 -4.14
N VAL A 56 -5.34 1.05 -4.34
CA VAL A 56 -4.38 1.18 -3.21
C VAL A 56 -4.68 2.41 -2.36
N ILE A 57 -4.79 3.59 -2.97
CA ILE A 57 -5.03 4.86 -2.26
C ILE A 57 -6.43 4.90 -1.62
N PRO A 58 -7.54 4.68 -2.38
CA PRO A 58 -8.86 4.69 -1.77
C PRO A 58 -9.07 3.50 -0.83
N GLY A 59 -8.52 2.32 -1.15
CA GLY A 59 -8.63 1.13 -0.32
C GLY A 59 -7.91 1.29 1.01
N SER A 60 -6.67 1.80 1.03
CA SER A 60 -5.94 2.06 2.27
C SER A 60 -6.68 3.07 3.16
N SER A 61 -7.18 4.15 2.57
CA SER A 61 -7.98 5.16 3.28
C SER A 61 -9.25 4.56 3.88
N ALA A 62 -9.97 3.74 3.10
CA ALA A 62 -11.20 3.10 3.56
C ALA A 62 -10.93 2.05 4.65
N VAL A 63 -9.90 1.22 4.50
CA VAL A 63 -9.48 0.25 5.53
C VAL A 63 -9.18 0.96 6.83
N PHE A 64 -8.38 2.04 6.78
CA PHE A 64 -8.01 2.81 7.97
C PHE A 64 -9.22 3.42 8.68
N LEU A 65 -10.05 4.16 7.93
CA LEU A 65 -11.21 4.86 8.49
C LEU A 65 -12.25 3.87 9.04
N LEU A 66 -12.56 2.81 8.31
CA LEU A 66 -13.52 1.79 8.77
C LEU A 66 -12.97 0.99 9.95
N GLY A 67 -11.66 0.71 9.97
CA GLY A 67 -11.02 0.03 11.10
C GLY A 67 -11.11 0.86 12.38
N LEU A 68 -10.79 2.15 12.29
CA LEU A 68 -10.89 3.09 13.41
C LEU A 68 -12.35 3.23 13.90
N LEU A 69 -13.29 3.40 12.96
CA LEU A 69 -14.71 3.52 13.29
C LEU A 69 -15.25 2.23 13.94
N THR A 70 -14.85 1.06 13.44
CA THR A 70 -15.24 -0.23 14.02
C THR A 70 -14.71 -0.36 15.44
N ALA A 71 -13.43 -0.08 15.65
CA ALA A 71 -12.81 -0.14 16.97
C ALA A 71 -13.47 0.85 17.96
N TRP A 72 -13.81 2.05 17.50
CA TRP A 72 -14.51 3.05 18.31
C TRP A 72 -15.90 2.58 18.74
N VAL A 73 -16.71 2.08 17.79
CA VAL A 73 -18.08 1.63 18.07
C VAL A 73 -18.09 0.40 18.99
N GLU A 74 -17.10 -0.47 18.90
CA GLU A 74 -16.94 -1.62 19.80
C GLU A 74 -16.29 -1.27 21.15
N GLY A 75 -15.83 -0.03 21.34
CA GLY A 75 -15.13 0.37 22.56
C GLY A 75 -13.78 -0.33 22.74
N LEU A 76 -13.12 -0.72 21.65
CA LEU A 76 -11.83 -1.39 21.71
C LEU A 76 -10.70 -0.39 22.03
N PRO A 77 -9.64 -0.83 22.75
CA PRO A 77 -8.53 0.03 23.11
C PRO A 77 -7.60 0.28 21.91
N ILE A 78 -7.92 1.26 21.09
CA ILE A 78 -7.18 1.63 19.87
C ILE A 78 -5.70 1.89 20.16
N LEU A 79 -5.40 2.53 21.29
CA LEU A 79 -4.03 2.86 21.72
C LEU A 79 -3.46 1.86 22.73
N GLY A 80 -4.13 0.72 22.93
CA GLY A 80 -3.63 -0.38 23.76
C GLY A 80 -3.21 0.05 25.18
N PHE A 81 -1.97 -0.25 25.56
CA PHE A 81 -1.39 0.01 26.87
C PHE A 81 -1.36 1.50 27.22
N LEU A 82 -1.35 2.40 26.22
CA LEU A 82 -1.42 3.85 26.44
C LEU A 82 -2.78 4.28 27.02
N GLN A 83 -3.81 3.43 26.88
CA GLN A 83 -5.13 3.58 27.51
C GLN A 83 -5.28 2.68 28.75
N GLY A 84 -4.21 2.04 29.23
CA GLY A 84 -4.25 1.09 30.34
C GLY A 84 -4.77 -0.30 29.96
N ALA A 85 -4.94 -0.60 28.67
CA ALA A 85 -5.38 -1.93 28.25
C ALA A 85 -4.26 -2.96 28.32
N LYS A 86 -4.62 -4.22 28.61
CA LYS A 86 -3.68 -5.34 28.60
C LYS A 86 -3.34 -5.81 27.18
N THR A 87 -4.17 -5.44 26.20
CA THR A 87 -4.06 -5.90 24.82
C THR A 87 -3.57 -4.83 23.87
N ASN A 88 -2.73 -5.19 22.89
CA ASN A 88 -2.01 -4.22 22.05
C ASN A 88 -2.04 -4.50 20.54
N TRP A 89 -2.71 -5.55 20.07
CA TRP A 89 -2.75 -5.88 18.64
C TRP A 89 -3.29 -4.72 17.78
N LEU A 90 -4.24 -3.93 18.29
CA LEU A 90 -4.76 -2.74 17.61
C LEU A 90 -3.70 -1.64 17.48
N LEU A 91 -3.03 -1.29 18.58
CA LEU A 91 -1.95 -0.31 18.58
C LEU A 91 -0.81 -0.74 17.65
N ALA A 92 -0.41 -2.01 17.71
CA ALA A 92 0.62 -2.56 16.83
C ALA A 92 0.23 -2.45 15.35
N SER A 93 -1.02 -2.78 15.02
CA SER A 93 -1.54 -2.63 13.66
C SER A 93 -1.57 -1.17 13.20
N LEU A 94 -1.95 -0.26 14.09
CA LEU A 94 -1.98 1.18 13.84
C LEU A 94 -0.57 1.73 13.57
N VAL A 95 0.43 1.34 14.37
CA VAL A 95 1.83 1.75 14.18
C VAL A 95 2.37 1.25 12.84
N LEU A 96 2.10 0.00 12.47
CA LEU A 96 2.51 -0.55 11.18
C LEU A 96 1.86 0.22 10.02
N PHE A 97 0.56 0.52 10.13
CA PHE A 97 -0.16 1.26 9.09
C PHE A 97 0.35 2.70 8.95
N ILE A 98 0.61 3.39 10.06
CA ILE A 98 1.23 4.73 10.06
C ILE A 98 2.61 4.69 9.42
N GLY A 99 3.41 3.64 9.67
CA GLY A 99 4.71 3.45 9.02
C GLY A 99 4.59 3.41 7.48
N ILE A 100 3.57 2.73 6.95
CA ILE A 100 3.26 2.74 5.50
C ILE A 100 2.92 4.16 5.04
N LEU A 101 2.06 4.87 5.77
CA LEU A 101 1.69 6.26 5.42
C LEU A 101 2.89 7.20 5.43
N VAL A 102 3.84 7.04 6.35
CA VAL A 102 5.07 7.83 6.42
C VAL A 102 5.97 7.57 5.20
N ALA A 103 5.99 6.35 4.66
CA ALA A 103 6.75 6.02 3.46
C ALA A 103 6.27 6.80 2.22
N VAL A 104 5.00 7.25 2.20
CA VAL A 104 4.44 8.02 1.07
C VAL A 104 5.17 9.34 0.84
N PRO A 105 5.19 10.31 1.78
CA PRO A 105 5.89 11.57 1.57
C PRO A 105 7.42 11.44 1.62
N THR A 106 7.95 10.43 2.32
CA THR A 106 9.40 10.30 2.54
C THR A 106 10.12 9.51 1.44
N VAL A 107 9.46 8.54 0.82
CA VAL A 107 10.05 7.66 -0.19
C VAL A 107 9.31 7.76 -1.52
N PHE A 108 8.02 7.43 -1.54
CA PHE A 108 7.29 7.24 -2.81
C PHE A 108 7.11 8.53 -3.59
N ILE A 109 6.76 9.65 -2.95
CA ILE A 109 6.60 10.93 -3.64
C ILE A 109 7.93 11.44 -4.23
N PRO A 110 9.04 11.55 -3.47
CA PRO A 110 10.30 12.03 -4.02
C PRO A 110 10.84 11.14 -5.14
N ARG A 111 10.83 9.82 -4.93
CA ARG A 111 11.36 8.85 -5.92
C ARG A 111 10.45 8.72 -7.13
N GLY A 112 9.14 8.85 -6.95
CA GLY A 112 8.16 8.88 -8.04
C GLY A 112 8.36 10.08 -8.99
N ARG A 113 8.79 11.24 -8.47
CA ARG A 113 9.15 12.39 -9.33
C ARG A 113 10.38 12.10 -10.20
N VAL A 114 11.42 11.50 -9.61
CA VAL A 114 12.64 11.10 -10.34
C VAL A 114 12.28 10.09 -11.44
N PHE A 115 11.45 9.09 -11.11
CA PHE A 115 10.94 8.13 -12.08
C PHE A 115 10.14 8.80 -13.21
N GLY A 116 9.27 9.76 -12.88
CA GLY A 116 8.46 10.48 -13.87
C GLY A 116 9.32 11.19 -14.92
N VAL A 117 10.35 11.92 -14.49
CA VAL A 117 11.29 12.59 -15.39
C VAL A 117 12.02 11.57 -16.28
N ALA A 118 12.53 10.49 -15.69
CA ALA A 118 13.22 9.43 -16.43
C ALA A 118 12.31 8.74 -17.46
N PHE A 119 11.04 8.57 -17.12
CA PHE A 119 10.06 7.93 -17.97
C PHE A 119 9.63 8.84 -19.14
N GLU A 120 9.50 10.15 -18.92
CA GLU A 120 9.27 11.13 -19.98
C GLU A 120 10.42 11.15 -21.01
N GLU A 121 11.67 11.07 -20.56
CA GLU A 121 12.84 10.95 -21.44
C GLU A 121 12.79 9.66 -22.27
N ALA A 122 12.45 8.53 -21.64
CA ALA A 122 12.33 7.24 -22.32
C ALA A 122 11.22 7.27 -23.40
N ILE A 123 10.11 7.96 -23.13
CA ILE A 123 9.05 8.20 -24.13
C ILE A 123 9.58 9.07 -25.27
N ALA A 124 10.25 10.19 -24.96
CA ALA A 124 10.75 11.13 -25.96
C ALA A 124 11.79 10.49 -26.90
N THR A 125 12.62 9.59 -26.37
CA THR A 125 13.65 8.88 -27.14
C THR A 125 13.15 7.59 -27.78
N GLY A 126 11.91 7.18 -27.50
CA GLY A 126 11.30 5.97 -28.08
C GLY A 126 11.96 4.66 -27.64
N ARG A 127 12.72 4.66 -26.55
CA ARG A 127 13.45 3.48 -26.07
C ARG A 127 13.52 3.46 -24.55
N VAL A 128 13.67 2.27 -23.97
CA VAL A 128 13.96 2.13 -22.54
C VAL A 128 15.41 2.59 -22.31
N THR A 129 15.57 3.66 -21.52
CA THR A 129 16.88 4.23 -21.18
C THR A 129 17.44 3.62 -19.89
N ASP A 130 18.74 3.79 -19.65
CA ASP A 130 19.37 3.38 -18.39
C ASP A 130 18.82 4.17 -17.20
N LEU A 131 18.40 5.43 -17.43
CA LEU A 131 17.82 6.29 -16.41
C LEU A 131 16.47 5.73 -15.91
N VAL A 132 15.55 5.37 -16.82
CA VAL A 132 14.27 4.78 -16.39
C VAL A 132 14.46 3.38 -15.81
N SER A 133 15.41 2.60 -16.35
CA SER A 133 15.72 1.26 -15.85
C SER A 133 16.29 1.28 -14.43
N SER A 134 17.16 2.24 -14.14
CA SER A 134 17.72 2.44 -12.79
C SER A 134 16.67 2.97 -11.82
N ALA A 135 15.80 3.89 -12.24
CA ALA A 135 14.70 4.39 -11.43
C ALA A 135 13.67 3.30 -11.09
N LEU A 136 13.35 2.40 -12.03
CA LEU A 136 12.48 1.24 -11.77
C LEU A 136 13.08 0.28 -10.73
N ARG A 137 14.41 0.14 -10.72
CA ARG A 137 15.14 -0.80 -9.85
C ARG A 137 15.71 -0.13 -8.60
N ASP A 138 15.22 1.06 -8.23
CA ASP A 138 15.68 1.78 -7.05
C ASP A 138 15.52 0.89 -5.79
N PRO A 139 16.62 0.55 -5.09
CA PRO A 139 16.57 -0.36 -3.96
C PRO A 139 15.75 0.20 -2.80
N VAL A 140 15.70 1.52 -2.62
CA VAL A 140 14.93 2.16 -1.55
C VAL A 140 13.44 1.97 -1.79
N VAL A 141 12.98 2.18 -3.03
CA VAL A 141 11.58 1.97 -3.43
C VAL A 141 11.21 0.50 -3.29
N ARG A 142 12.10 -0.41 -3.70
CA ARG A 142 11.90 -1.86 -3.54
C ARG A 142 11.74 -2.26 -2.07
N ILE A 143 12.62 -1.77 -1.18
CA ILE A 143 12.55 -2.05 0.25
C ILE A 143 11.24 -1.49 0.84
N ALA A 144 10.84 -0.28 0.45
CA ALA A 144 9.60 0.33 0.92
C ALA A 144 8.35 -0.48 0.50
N HIS A 145 8.32 -1.00 -0.72
CA HIS A 145 7.23 -1.89 -1.16
C HIS A 145 7.25 -3.25 -0.45
N ILE A 146 8.43 -3.83 -0.19
CA ILE A 146 8.54 -5.06 0.61
C ILE A 146 8.01 -4.81 2.02
N TYR A 147 8.42 -3.71 2.65
CA TYR A 147 7.91 -3.31 3.96
C TYR A 147 6.39 -3.14 3.93
N GLU A 148 5.84 -2.45 2.93
CA GLU A 148 4.39 -2.27 2.76
C GLU A 148 3.66 -3.62 2.73
N VAL A 149 4.12 -4.57 1.90
CA VAL A 149 3.51 -5.90 1.80
C VAL A 149 3.63 -6.68 3.12
N VAL A 150 4.81 -6.70 3.73
CA VAL A 150 5.05 -7.41 5.00
C VAL A 150 4.20 -6.82 6.12
N ALA A 151 4.15 -5.49 6.23
CA ALA A 151 3.34 -4.79 7.22
C ALA A 151 1.84 -5.12 7.05
N VAL A 152 1.34 -5.13 5.81
CA VAL A 152 -0.05 -5.52 5.52
C VAL A 152 -0.33 -6.97 5.92
N VAL A 153 0.56 -7.92 5.61
CA VAL A 153 0.41 -9.32 6.02
C VAL A 153 0.37 -9.43 7.55
N VAL A 154 1.26 -8.72 8.26
CA VAL A 154 1.28 -8.71 9.73
C VAL A 154 0.02 -8.07 10.30
N ILE A 155 -0.47 -6.96 9.74
CA ILE A 155 -1.72 -6.31 10.15
C ILE A 155 -2.90 -7.29 9.98
N ILE A 156 -2.99 -7.99 8.85
CA ILE A 156 -4.04 -8.99 8.63
C ILE A 156 -3.98 -10.07 9.70
N TRP A 157 -2.79 -10.60 10.00
CA TRP A 157 -2.62 -11.59 11.06
C TRP A 157 -3.03 -11.05 12.44
N LEU A 158 -2.65 -9.82 12.78
CA LEU A 158 -3.04 -9.17 14.04
C LEU A 158 -4.56 -9.01 14.16
N MET A 159 -5.23 -8.63 13.07
CA MET A 159 -6.69 -8.44 13.02
C MET A 159 -7.47 -9.75 13.15
N VAL A 160 -6.89 -10.86 12.68
CA VAL A 160 -7.50 -12.20 12.72
C VAL A 160 -7.20 -12.91 14.03
N ALA A 161 -5.93 -13.03 14.40
CA ALA A 161 -5.48 -13.82 15.53
C ALA A 161 -5.63 -13.09 16.87
N LYS A 162 -5.56 -11.74 16.87
CA LYS A 162 -5.64 -10.87 18.06
C LYS A 162 -4.81 -11.41 19.25
N PRO A 163 -3.51 -11.69 19.04
CA PRO A 163 -2.72 -12.56 19.90
C PRO A 163 -2.32 -11.93 21.24
N PHE A 164 -2.33 -10.61 21.33
CA PHE A 164 -1.96 -9.87 22.53
C PHE A 164 -2.82 -8.64 22.72
#